data_AF-A0A7S1ZGS3-F1
#
_entry.id   AF-A0A7S1ZGS3-F1
#
_cell.length_a   1.000
_cell.length_b   1.000
_cell.length_c   1.000
_cell.angle_alpha   90.00
_cell.angle_beta   90.00
_cell.angle_gamma   90.00
#
_symmetry.space_group_name_H-M   'P 1'
#
loop_
_entity.id
_entity.type
_entity.pdbx_description
1 polymer ?
#
loop_
_entity_poly.entity_id
_entity_poly.type
_entity_poly.pdbx_seq_one_letter_code
_entity_poly.pdbx_strand_id
1 'polypeptide(L)'
;MTTDIVASAPGDLSPEMISAAPELMAVWASNPYAPGAAGGTTVKAKAKAKAKAQAKGSAEAASMSKDDRNGALSAASSHWGRPGAGQLTADGHGLECALAVEGLLKRLVDEREAGNADASVTTEEYNAVLHGWANSGRGGAAAQRAEQILIQMQDQYLAGDLSVRPDLDSFKHVLTAWSLASRPGPGREDSAPDRAQAVLDWMLELGAMDSDDEEVSSAVDYDGDEMVRPASAAIVPDAECFDLVLRSWAGSSRPDAPYRAEAFLIRMDRLYLTGNEAAKLHTQSFNEVLTAWGKCGDKAASDRAEVLLRHMEKLSDTGELEASPNLASYTTVASSCARVGGAYGAGKAEKVLRALEKRYNAGDVTLRPDTILYNICL
;
A
#
# COMPACT_ATOMS: atom_id res chain seq x y z
N MET A 1 4.24 -2.62 -29.11
CA MET A 1 4.92 -3.76 -28.47
C MET A 1 4.04 -4.43 -27.41
N THR A 2 3.60 -3.75 -26.35
CA THR A 2 2.69 -4.34 -25.33
C THR A 2 1.41 -4.94 -25.94
N THR A 3 0.74 -4.19 -26.81
CA THR A 3 -0.48 -4.64 -27.51
C THR A 3 -0.22 -5.79 -28.48
N ASP A 4 1.00 -5.86 -29.03
CA ASP A 4 1.38 -6.86 -30.02
C ASP A 4 1.72 -8.19 -29.33
N ILE A 5 2.32 -8.12 -28.13
CA ILE A 5 2.54 -9.28 -27.24
C ILE A 5 1.18 -9.84 -26.80
N VAL A 6 0.31 -8.99 -26.27
CA VAL A 6 -1.01 -9.43 -25.74
C VAL A 6 -1.94 -9.95 -26.85
N ALA A 7 -1.82 -9.46 -28.08
CA ALA A 7 -2.66 -9.90 -29.21
C ALA A 7 -2.10 -11.12 -29.99
N SER A 8 -0.90 -11.59 -29.68
CA SER A 8 -0.28 -12.76 -30.32
C SER A 8 -0.95 -14.08 -29.89
N ALA A 9 -0.95 -15.10 -30.75
CA ALA A 9 -1.51 -16.41 -30.43
C ALA A 9 -0.49 -17.30 -29.68
N PRO A 10 -0.92 -18.17 -28.73
CA PRO A 10 -0.03 -19.06 -28.00
C PRO A 10 0.94 -19.85 -28.89
N GLY A 11 2.24 -19.74 -28.61
CA GLY A 11 3.35 -20.31 -29.35
C GLY A 11 4.05 -19.37 -30.34
N ASP A 12 3.51 -18.17 -30.60
CA ASP A 12 4.03 -17.25 -31.64
C ASP A 12 4.91 -16.11 -31.09
N LEU A 13 5.24 -16.11 -29.79
CA LEU A 13 6.06 -15.03 -29.23
C LEU A 13 7.52 -15.13 -29.68
N SER A 14 8.05 -14.05 -30.26
CA SER A 14 9.45 -14.01 -30.68
C SER A 14 10.39 -13.90 -29.46
N PRO A 15 11.64 -14.37 -29.55
CA PRO A 15 12.61 -14.26 -28.46
C PRO A 15 12.83 -12.81 -27.99
N GLU A 16 12.78 -11.84 -28.92
CA GLU A 16 12.87 -10.41 -28.62
C GLU A 16 11.68 -9.89 -27.79
N MET A 17 10.48 -10.44 -28.03
CA MET A 17 9.27 -10.09 -27.30
C MET A 17 9.26 -10.68 -25.89
N ILE A 18 9.82 -11.89 -25.73
CA ILE A 18 10.01 -12.53 -24.43
C ILE A 18 11.03 -11.75 -23.59
N SER A 19 12.18 -11.38 -24.17
CA SER A 19 13.21 -10.61 -23.45
C SER A 19 12.76 -9.19 -23.09
N ALA A 20 11.88 -8.58 -23.87
CA ALA A 20 11.36 -7.24 -23.60
C ALA A 20 10.18 -7.21 -22.61
N ALA A 21 9.55 -8.36 -22.34
CA ALA A 21 8.34 -8.41 -21.51
C ALA A 21 8.60 -7.96 -20.06
N PRO A 22 9.67 -8.36 -19.35
CA PRO A 22 9.94 -7.91 -17.99
C PRO A 22 10.15 -6.39 -17.89
N GLU A 23 10.91 -5.82 -18.84
CA GLU A 23 11.12 -4.36 -18.90
C GLU A 23 9.82 -3.61 -19.15
N LEU A 24 8.97 -4.11 -20.06
CA LEU A 24 7.65 -3.53 -20.30
C LEU A 24 6.77 -3.61 -19.05
N MET A 25 6.74 -4.77 -18.39
CA MET A 25 5.99 -4.97 -17.14
C MET A 25 6.44 -3.98 -16.07
N ALA A 26 7.76 -3.81 -15.88
CA ALA A 26 8.32 -2.85 -14.94
C ALA A 26 7.94 -1.39 -15.30
N VAL A 27 7.97 -1.01 -16.58
CA VAL A 27 7.58 0.34 -17.04
C VAL A 27 6.10 0.61 -16.78
N TRP A 28 5.22 -0.35 -17.07
CA TRP A 28 3.79 -0.21 -16.81
C TRP A 28 3.48 -0.21 -15.31
N ALA A 29 4.15 -1.05 -14.52
CA ALA A 29 4.01 -1.11 -13.06
C ALA A 29 4.57 0.15 -12.37
N SER A 30 5.63 0.76 -12.92
CA SER A 30 6.28 1.98 -12.43
C SER A 30 5.62 3.27 -12.91
N ASN A 31 4.54 3.18 -13.69
CA ASN A 31 3.71 4.32 -14.06
C ASN A 31 2.34 4.32 -13.35
N PRO A 32 2.31 4.27 -12.01
CA PRO A 32 1.08 4.27 -11.26
C PRO A 32 0.42 5.64 -11.19
N TYR A 33 -0.88 5.61 -10.88
CA TYR A 33 -1.67 6.75 -10.48
C TYR A 33 -0.93 7.64 -9.46
N ALA A 34 -0.73 8.92 -9.79
CA ALA A 34 -0.26 9.94 -8.84
C ALA A 34 -1.47 10.72 -8.30
N PRO A 35 -1.95 10.46 -7.06
CA PRO A 35 -2.91 11.35 -6.43
C PRO A 35 -2.16 12.63 -6.02
N GLY A 36 -2.24 13.68 -6.85
CA GLY A 36 -1.85 15.03 -6.42
C GLY A 36 -0.85 15.80 -7.30
N ALA A 37 -0.41 15.31 -8.45
CA ALA A 37 0.49 16.07 -9.34
C ALA A 37 -0.25 17.11 -10.21
N ALA A 38 -1.10 17.95 -9.61
CA ALA A 38 -1.48 19.23 -10.17
C ALA A 38 -0.49 20.29 -9.66
N GLY A 39 0.75 20.26 -10.16
CA GLY A 39 1.79 21.10 -9.57
C GLY A 39 3.10 21.16 -10.34
N GLY A 40 3.05 21.73 -11.54
CA GLY A 40 4.21 22.39 -12.14
C GLY A 40 5.27 21.48 -12.75
N THR A 41 5.30 21.44 -14.09
CA THR A 41 6.29 22.22 -14.86
C THR A 41 5.94 22.15 -16.36
N THR A 42 6.27 23.25 -17.06
CA THR A 42 6.55 23.33 -18.50
C THR A 42 5.47 23.15 -19.59
N VAL A 43 4.25 23.73 -19.48
CA VAL A 43 3.54 24.22 -20.71
C VAL A 43 2.66 25.47 -20.45
N LYS A 44 3.23 26.54 -19.89
CA LYS A 44 2.60 27.88 -19.90
C LYS A 44 3.50 28.89 -20.61
N ALA A 45 3.66 28.72 -21.92
CA ALA A 45 4.31 29.75 -22.74
C ALA A 45 3.70 29.98 -24.13
N LYS A 46 2.71 29.20 -24.61
CA LYS A 46 2.15 29.43 -25.97
C LYS A 46 0.62 29.42 -26.13
N ALA A 47 -0.15 29.37 -25.04
CA ALA A 47 -1.62 29.35 -25.13
C ALA A 47 -2.33 30.68 -24.78
N LYS A 48 -1.61 31.81 -24.73
CA LYS A 48 -2.21 33.14 -24.43
C LYS A 48 -2.28 34.11 -25.62
N ALA A 49 -1.99 33.64 -26.84
CA ALA A 49 -2.01 34.47 -28.05
C ALA A 49 -3.18 34.20 -29.01
N LYS A 50 -4.05 33.22 -28.75
CA LYS A 50 -5.12 32.83 -29.71
C LYS A 50 -6.57 33.00 -29.22
N ALA A 51 -6.78 33.53 -28.01
CA ALA A 51 -8.12 33.69 -27.42
C ALA A 51 -8.55 35.17 -27.28
N LYS A 52 -8.15 36.04 -28.22
CA LYS A 52 -8.62 37.45 -28.27
C LYS A 52 -9.14 37.90 -29.65
N ALA A 53 -9.52 36.95 -30.51
CA ALA A 53 -10.00 37.25 -31.87
C ALA A 53 -11.44 36.78 -32.18
N GLN A 54 -12.17 36.22 -31.22
CA GLN A 54 -13.56 35.79 -31.43
C GLN A 54 -14.44 36.19 -30.25
N ALA A 55 -14.59 37.51 -30.09
CA ALA A 55 -15.62 38.11 -29.26
C ALA A 55 -16.06 39.42 -29.95
N LYS A 56 -16.78 39.27 -31.06
CA LYS A 56 -17.63 40.33 -31.63
C LYS A 56 -18.70 39.65 -32.49
N GLY A 57 -19.94 39.63 -31.98
CA GLY A 57 -21.08 39.05 -32.70
C GLY A 57 -22.12 38.40 -31.78
N SER A 58 -22.59 39.12 -30.76
CA SER A 58 -23.99 39.02 -30.31
C SER A 58 -24.87 39.61 -31.43
N ALA A 59 -26.10 39.20 -31.74
CA ALA A 59 -27.15 38.47 -31.04
C ALA A 59 -28.19 38.05 -32.12
N GLU A 60 -29.09 37.10 -31.80
CA GLU A 60 -30.57 37.23 -31.94
C GLU A 60 -31.29 35.87 -32.01
N ALA A 61 -32.52 35.89 -31.46
CA ALA A 61 -33.65 34.93 -31.54
C ALA A 61 -33.47 33.56 -30.84
N ALA A 62 -34.19 33.18 -29.76
CA ALA A 62 -35.62 33.23 -29.37
C ALA A 62 -36.32 31.85 -29.47
N SER A 63 -36.79 31.40 -28.29
CA SER A 63 -37.99 30.60 -27.98
C SER A 63 -38.12 29.09 -28.29
N MET A 64 -38.92 28.44 -27.40
CA MET A 64 -39.54 27.09 -27.40
C MET A 64 -38.70 25.98 -26.73
N SER A 65 -39.25 24.98 -26.02
CA SER A 65 -40.47 24.68 -25.25
C SER A 65 -40.20 23.29 -24.62
N LYS A 66 -40.96 22.91 -23.60
CA LYS A 66 -40.82 21.73 -22.72
C LYS A 66 -41.07 20.36 -23.39
N ASP A 67 -40.77 19.33 -22.58
CA ASP A 67 -41.14 17.89 -22.66
C ASP A 67 -40.10 17.01 -23.38
N ASP A 68 -39.62 15.86 -22.90
CA ASP A 68 -40.17 14.86 -21.97
C ASP A 68 -39.08 14.14 -21.15
N ARG A 69 -39.45 13.70 -19.94
CA ARG A 69 -38.75 12.65 -19.18
C ARG A 69 -39.42 11.32 -19.47
N ASN A 70 -38.66 10.32 -19.93
CA ASN A 70 -38.73 8.92 -19.47
C ASN A 70 -37.85 8.00 -20.31
N GLY A 71 -37.29 6.96 -19.67
CA GLY A 71 -36.74 5.80 -20.36
C GLY A 71 -35.51 5.21 -19.72
N ALA A 72 -35.67 4.61 -18.53
CA ALA A 72 -34.68 3.68 -17.98
C ALA A 72 -34.86 2.28 -18.59
N LEU A 73 -33.74 1.55 -18.69
CA LEU A 73 -33.60 0.10 -18.77
C LEU A 73 -34.02 -0.60 -20.08
N SER A 74 -33.04 -0.87 -20.95
CA SER A 74 -32.94 -2.17 -21.66
C SER A 74 -31.57 -2.29 -22.35
N ALA A 75 -31.08 -3.53 -22.44
CA ALA A 75 -29.91 -4.03 -23.17
C ALA A 75 -28.56 -3.97 -22.43
N ALA A 76 -28.39 -4.92 -21.51
CA ALA A 76 -27.13 -5.63 -21.39
C ALA A 76 -26.87 -6.45 -22.68
N SER A 77 -25.59 -6.57 -23.02
CA SER A 77 -25.00 -7.38 -24.08
C SER A 77 -24.72 -6.69 -25.42
N SER A 78 -23.48 -6.88 -25.88
CA SER A 78 -22.91 -6.59 -27.20
C SER A 78 -22.40 -5.17 -27.51
N HIS A 79 -21.24 -4.77 -26.96
CA HIS A 79 -20.28 -3.98 -27.75
C HIS A 79 -18.87 -3.99 -27.11
N TRP A 80 -17.98 -4.84 -27.63
CA TRP A 80 -16.53 -4.60 -27.50
C TRP A 80 -16.15 -3.58 -28.57
N GLY A 81 -16.29 -2.29 -28.25
CA GLY A 81 -15.92 -1.17 -29.11
C GLY A 81 -14.76 -0.39 -28.49
N ARG A 82 -13.67 -0.24 -29.25
CA ARG A 82 -12.49 0.58 -28.94
C ARG A 82 -12.88 1.93 -28.29
N PRO A 83 -12.18 2.41 -27.24
CA PRO A 83 -12.30 3.81 -26.86
C PRO A 83 -11.46 4.65 -27.83
N GLY A 84 -12.14 5.57 -28.53
CA GLY A 84 -11.48 6.65 -29.24
C GLY A 84 -10.73 7.55 -28.26
N ALA A 85 -9.67 8.20 -28.77
CA ALA A 85 -8.80 9.13 -28.05
C ALA A 85 -9.57 10.37 -27.53
N GLY A 86 -10.35 10.17 -26.47
CA GLY A 86 -10.85 11.21 -25.57
C GLY A 86 -9.98 11.20 -24.31
N GLN A 87 -9.70 12.38 -23.76
CA GLN A 87 -8.94 12.53 -22.51
C GLN A 87 -9.52 11.62 -21.41
N LEU A 88 -8.79 10.54 -21.11
CA LEU A 88 -9.12 9.57 -20.07
C LEU A 88 -9.02 10.28 -18.71
N THR A 89 -10.03 10.08 -17.87
CA THR A 89 -9.96 10.50 -16.47
C THR A 89 -8.82 9.73 -15.78
N ALA A 90 -8.13 10.38 -14.83
CA ALA A 90 -6.97 9.80 -14.15
C ALA A 90 -7.24 8.43 -13.51
N ASP A 91 -8.51 8.12 -13.19
CA ASP A 91 -8.96 6.85 -12.62
C ASP A 91 -8.98 5.68 -13.64
N GLY A 92 -8.93 5.96 -14.95
CA GLY A 92 -8.88 4.92 -16.00
C GLY A 92 -7.48 4.37 -16.23
N HIS A 93 -6.48 5.27 -16.23
CA HIS A 93 -5.11 4.95 -16.61
C HIS A 93 -4.43 3.95 -15.65
N GLY A 94 -4.68 4.05 -14.34
CA GLY A 94 -4.11 3.11 -13.36
C GLY A 94 -4.62 1.67 -13.52
N LEU A 95 -5.90 1.50 -13.86
CA LEU A 95 -6.47 0.18 -14.17
C LEU A 95 -5.91 -0.36 -15.49
N GLU A 96 -5.78 0.49 -16.51
CA GLU A 96 -5.23 0.08 -17.81
C GLU A 96 -3.77 -0.41 -17.66
N CYS A 97 -2.95 0.27 -16.85
CA CYS A 97 -1.60 -0.19 -16.53
C CYS A 97 -1.63 -1.57 -15.86
N ALA A 98 -2.45 -1.76 -14.83
CA ALA A 98 -2.53 -3.04 -14.11
C ALA A 98 -3.00 -4.20 -15.02
N LEU A 99 -4.02 -3.95 -15.86
CA LEU A 99 -4.51 -4.93 -16.83
C LEU A 99 -3.48 -5.23 -17.94
N ALA A 100 -2.68 -4.24 -18.35
CA ALA A 100 -1.61 -4.45 -19.32
C ALA A 100 -0.50 -5.34 -18.75
N VAL A 101 -0.06 -5.09 -17.51
CA VAL A 101 0.97 -5.92 -16.85
C VAL A 101 0.46 -7.34 -16.63
N GLU A 102 -0.78 -7.50 -16.16
CA GLU A 102 -1.39 -8.83 -15.98
C GLU A 102 -1.57 -9.57 -17.32
N GLY A 103 -1.96 -8.85 -18.38
CA GLY A 103 -2.08 -9.41 -19.72
C GLY A 103 -0.75 -9.92 -20.28
N LEU A 104 0.36 -9.23 -19.99
CA LEU A 104 1.70 -9.68 -20.33
C LEU A 104 2.08 -10.95 -19.56
N LEU A 105 1.86 -10.98 -18.25
CA LEU A 105 2.15 -12.17 -17.42
C LEU A 105 1.36 -13.38 -17.91
N LYS A 106 0.05 -13.23 -18.11
CA LYS A 106 -0.79 -14.32 -18.62
C LYS A 106 -0.26 -14.86 -19.94
N ARG A 107 0.18 -13.98 -20.82
CA ARG A 107 0.73 -14.38 -22.11
C ARG A 107 2.03 -15.17 -21.97
N LEU A 108 2.92 -14.79 -21.06
CA LEU A 108 4.14 -15.53 -20.76
C LEU A 108 3.84 -16.92 -20.19
N VAL A 109 2.82 -17.04 -19.33
CA VAL A 109 2.34 -18.33 -18.81
C VAL A 109 1.80 -19.21 -19.96
N ASP A 110 0.95 -18.65 -20.83
CA ASP A 110 0.37 -19.37 -21.97
C ASP A 110 1.47 -19.87 -22.95
N GLU A 111 2.58 -19.15 -23.12
CA GLU A 111 3.73 -19.61 -23.93
C GLU A 111 4.48 -20.78 -23.30
N ARG A 112 4.69 -20.72 -21.99
CA ARG A 112 5.34 -21.79 -21.25
C ARG A 112 4.53 -23.08 -21.34
N GLU A 113 3.21 -22.98 -21.22
CA GLU A 113 2.28 -24.10 -21.42
C GLU A 113 2.28 -24.61 -22.86
N ALA A 114 2.49 -23.75 -23.86
CA ALA A 114 2.65 -24.12 -25.26
C ALA A 114 3.99 -24.81 -25.59
N GLY A 115 4.89 -24.94 -24.61
CA GLY A 115 6.17 -25.65 -24.73
C GLY A 115 7.35 -24.78 -25.13
N ASN A 116 7.23 -23.45 -25.06
CA ASN A 116 8.34 -22.54 -25.29
C ASN A 116 9.18 -22.40 -24.00
N ALA A 117 10.35 -23.04 -23.99
CA ALA A 117 11.25 -23.04 -22.83
C ALA A 117 11.91 -21.68 -22.54
N ASP A 118 11.91 -20.76 -23.51
CA ASP A 118 12.50 -19.43 -23.35
C ASP A 118 11.59 -18.49 -22.53
N ALA A 119 10.30 -18.80 -22.40
CA ALA A 119 9.35 -18.06 -21.58
C ALA A 119 9.44 -18.51 -20.10
N SER A 120 10.48 -18.04 -19.39
CA SER A 120 10.58 -18.24 -17.95
C SER A 120 9.73 -17.20 -17.20
N VAL A 121 8.75 -17.66 -16.44
CA VAL A 121 8.01 -16.81 -15.48
C VAL A 121 8.65 -17.00 -14.12
N THR A 122 9.13 -15.91 -13.53
CA THR A 122 9.79 -15.87 -12.23
C THR A 122 8.96 -15.04 -11.25
N THR A 123 9.37 -15.07 -9.98
CA THR A 123 8.79 -14.22 -8.93
C THR A 123 8.83 -12.72 -9.28
N GLU A 124 9.82 -12.25 -10.07
CA GLU A 124 9.92 -10.84 -10.45
C GLU A 124 8.76 -10.38 -11.35
N GLU A 125 8.34 -11.20 -12.32
CA GLU A 125 7.20 -10.87 -13.18
C GLU A 125 5.89 -10.82 -12.38
N TYR A 126 5.72 -11.72 -11.41
CA TYR A 126 4.59 -11.69 -10.49
C TYR A 126 4.63 -10.45 -9.58
N ASN A 127 5.79 -10.10 -9.04
CA ASN A 127 5.98 -8.89 -8.22
C ASN A 127 5.63 -7.62 -9.00
N ALA A 128 5.98 -7.54 -10.29
CA ALA A 128 5.58 -6.42 -11.14
C ALA A 128 4.04 -6.32 -11.31
N VAL A 129 3.35 -7.45 -11.48
CA VAL A 129 1.87 -7.48 -11.53
C VAL A 129 1.27 -7.03 -10.19
N LEU A 130 1.77 -7.58 -9.07
CA LEU A 130 1.30 -7.23 -7.73
C LEU A 130 1.49 -5.73 -7.44
N HIS A 131 2.64 -5.17 -7.80
CA HIS A 131 2.93 -3.74 -7.68
C HIS A 131 1.99 -2.88 -8.55
N GLY A 132 1.74 -3.32 -9.79
CA GLY A 132 0.81 -2.65 -10.71
C GLY A 132 -0.62 -2.62 -10.17
N TRP A 133 -1.10 -3.74 -9.63
CA TRP A 133 -2.43 -3.81 -9.01
C TRP A 133 -2.52 -2.97 -7.73
N ALA A 134 -1.52 -3.06 -6.84
CA ALA A 134 -1.48 -2.29 -5.59
C ALA A 134 -1.65 -0.78 -5.85
N ASN A 135 -1.07 -0.28 -6.95
CA ASN A 135 -1.11 1.14 -7.29
C ASN A 135 -2.13 1.52 -8.39
N SER A 136 -3.04 0.61 -8.75
CA SER A 136 -4.05 0.83 -9.81
C SER A 136 -5.13 1.86 -9.46
N GLY A 137 -5.24 2.26 -8.18
CA GLY A 137 -6.25 3.20 -7.69
C GLY A 137 -7.67 2.61 -7.57
N ARG A 138 -7.83 1.28 -7.66
CA ARG A 138 -9.13 0.58 -7.55
C ARG A 138 -9.49 0.13 -6.13
N GLY A 139 -8.68 0.48 -5.13
CA GLY A 139 -8.94 0.18 -3.72
C GLY A 139 -9.12 -1.32 -3.45
N GLY A 140 -10.21 -1.69 -2.79
CA GLY A 140 -10.51 -3.07 -2.38
C GLY A 140 -10.49 -4.09 -3.51
N ALA A 141 -11.02 -3.75 -4.70
CA ALA A 141 -11.02 -4.68 -5.84
C ALA A 141 -9.60 -5.01 -6.32
N ALA A 142 -8.69 -4.03 -6.30
CA ALA A 142 -7.29 -4.26 -6.61
C ALA A 142 -6.58 -5.09 -5.54
N ALA A 143 -6.86 -4.82 -4.26
CA ALA A 143 -6.29 -5.60 -3.17
C ALA A 143 -6.74 -7.07 -3.19
N GLN A 144 -8.01 -7.33 -3.50
CA GLN A 144 -8.53 -8.68 -3.71
C GLN A 144 -7.85 -9.37 -4.89
N ARG A 145 -7.65 -8.66 -6.00
CA ARG A 145 -6.96 -9.22 -7.17
C ARG A 145 -5.49 -9.53 -6.87
N ALA A 146 -4.79 -8.63 -6.19
CA ALA A 146 -3.41 -8.84 -5.77
C ALA A 146 -3.27 -10.05 -4.82
N GLU A 147 -4.18 -10.18 -3.84
CA GLU A 147 -4.19 -11.35 -2.95
C GLU A 147 -4.46 -12.65 -3.71
N GLN A 148 -5.38 -12.64 -4.68
CA GLN A 148 -5.65 -13.80 -5.51
C GLN A 148 -4.42 -14.23 -6.32
N ILE A 149 -3.65 -13.28 -6.85
CA ILE A 149 -2.42 -13.56 -7.59
C ILE A 149 -1.36 -14.15 -6.66
N LEU A 150 -1.23 -13.65 -5.44
CA LEU A 150 -0.31 -14.22 -4.44
C LEU A 150 -0.69 -15.66 -4.06
N ILE A 151 -1.99 -15.95 -3.90
CA ILE A 151 -2.47 -17.32 -3.66
C ILE A 151 -2.13 -18.23 -4.85
N GLN A 152 -2.38 -17.78 -6.07
CA GLN A 152 -2.03 -18.53 -7.29
C GLN A 152 -0.53 -18.83 -7.36
N MET A 153 0.29 -17.86 -6.97
CA MET A 153 1.73 -18.00 -6.96
C MET A 153 2.20 -19.04 -5.91
N GLN A 154 1.61 -19.03 -4.70
CA GLN A 154 1.86 -20.08 -3.72
C GLN A 154 1.40 -21.46 -4.21
N ASP A 155 0.23 -21.56 -4.82
CA ASP A 155 -0.30 -22.83 -5.32
C ASP A 155 0.62 -23.43 -6.40
N GLN A 156 1.19 -22.61 -7.28
CA GLN A 156 2.17 -23.04 -8.27
C GLN A 156 3.48 -23.50 -7.64
N TYR A 157 3.94 -22.80 -6.61
CA TYR A 157 5.11 -23.21 -5.83
C TYR A 157 4.89 -24.58 -5.16
N LEU A 158 3.72 -24.78 -4.53
CA LEU A 158 3.35 -26.06 -3.92
C LEU A 158 3.15 -27.19 -4.95
N ALA A 159 2.78 -26.84 -6.18
CA ALA A 159 2.70 -27.78 -7.31
C ALA A 159 4.09 -28.20 -7.84
N GLY A 160 5.17 -27.58 -7.36
CA GLY A 160 6.56 -27.94 -7.68
C GLY A 160 7.31 -26.92 -8.54
N ASP A 161 6.70 -25.77 -8.86
CA ASP A 161 7.37 -24.72 -9.63
C ASP A 161 8.17 -23.78 -8.71
N LEU A 162 9.45 -24.10 -8.52
CA LEU A 162 10.32 -23.36 -7.61
C LEU A 162 10.65 -21.93 -8.10
N SER A 163 10.44 -21.60 -9.39
CA SER A 163 10.77 -20.28 -9.95
C SER A 163 9.77 -19.19 -9.58
N VAL A 164 8.58 -19.58 -9.10
CA VAL A 164 7.48 -18.68 -8.75
C VAL A 164 7.23 -18.67 -7.24
N ARG A 165 8.26 -18.96 -6.44
CA ARG A 165 8.12 -18.91 -4.98
C ARG A 165 7.83 -17.47 -4.53
N PRO A 166 6.78 -17.22 -3.72
CA PRO A 166 6.58 -15.91 -3.10
C PRO A 166 7.76 -15.47 -2.24
N ASP A 167 8.14 -14.22 -2.38
CA ASP A 167 9.19 -13.57 -1.59
C ASP A 167 8.61 -12.45 -0.71
N LEU A 168 9.48 -11.80 0.07
CA LEU A 168 9.12 -10.69 0.94
C LEU A 168 8.39 -9.57 0.16
N ASP A 169 8.85 -9.25 -1.04
CA ASP A 169 8.28 -8.17 -1.86
C ASP A 169 6.88 -8.53 -2.38
N SER A 170 6.64 -9.80 -2.71
CA SER A 170 5.31 -10.30 -3.07
C SER A 170 4.28 -10.02 -1.97
N PHE A 171 4.61 -10.34 -0.72
CA PHE A 171 3.75 -10.06 0.42
C PHE A 171 3.61 -8.55 0.68
N LYS A 172 4.70 -7.77 0.58
CA LYS A 172 4.67 -6.32 0.75
C LYS A 172 3.75 -5.63 -0.25
N HIS A 173 3.73 -6.05 -1.52
CA HIS A 173 2.84 -5.48 -2.53
C HIS A 173 1.36 -5.74 -2.20
N VAL A 174 1.02 -6.94 -1.74
CA VAL A 174 -0.36 -7.27 -1.31
C VAL A 174 -0.75 -6.49 -0.06
N LEU A 175 0.13 -6.42 0.95
CA LEU A 175 -0.09 -5.61 2.15
C LEU A 175 -0.24 -4.13 1.81
N THR A 176 0.54 -3.63 0.84
CA THR A 176 0.41 -2.25 0.33
C THR A 176 -0.96 -2.02 -0.28
N ALA A 177 -1.44 -2.94 -1.13
CA ALA A 177 -2.76 -2.87 -1.74
C ALA A 177 -3.87 -2.80 -0.68
N TRP A 178 -3.82 -3.66 0.35
CA TRP A 178 -4.78 -3.64 1.46
C TRP A 178 -4.68 -2.39 2.33
N SER A 179 -3.48 -1.87 2.56
CA SER A 179 -3.27 -0.62 3.31
C SER A 179 -3.88 0.58 2.58
N LEU A 180 -3.79 0.61 1.24
CA LEU A 180 -4.40 1.65 0.40
C LEU A 180 -5.93 1.51 0.37
N ALA A 181 -6.45 0.28 0.31
CA ALA A 181 -7.87 -0.02 0.38
C ALA A 181 -8.51 0.34 1.74
N SER A 182 -7.71 0.48 2.80
CA SER A 182 -8.17 0.88 4.12
C SER A 182 -8.35 2.41 4.28
N ARG A 183 -7.80 3.20 3.34
CA ARG A 183 -7.87 4.67 3.42
C ARG A 183 -9.29 5.18 3.15
N PRO A 184 -9.72 6.29 3.79
CA PRO A 184 -10.99 6.91 3.46
C PRO A 184 -11.00 7.39 2.00
N GLY A 185 -11.91 6.85 1.19
CA GLY A 185 -12.02 7.22 -0.23
C GLY A 185 -12.94 6.28 -1.03
N PRO A 186 -13.16 6.59 -2.32
CA PRO A 186 -13.83 5.66 -3.24
C PRO A 186 -12.98 4.39 -3.37
N GLY A 187 -13.60 3.21 -3.21
CA GLY A 187 -12.89 1.93 -3.20
C GLY A 187 -12.39 1.48 -1.83
N ARG A 188 -12.79 2.16 -0.74
CA ARG A 188 -12.56 1.67 0.62
C ARG A 188 -13.24 0.32 0.84
N GLU A 189 -12.51 -0.59 1.47
CA GLU A 189 -12.99 -1.91 1.86
C GLU A 189 -12.93 -2.03 3.40
N ASP A 190 -14.06 -2.32 4.05
CA ASP A 190 -14.12 -2.36 5.52
C ASP A 190 -13.44 -3.59 6.12
N SER A 191 -13.31 -4.66 5.32
CA SER A 191 -12.59 -5.88 5.68
C SER A 191 -11.07 -5.77 5.48
N ALA A 192 -10.59 -4.68 4.86
CA ALA A 192 -9.18 -4.49 4.53
C ALA A 192 -8.18 -4.68 5.69
N PRO A 193 -8.42 -4.16 6.92
CA PRO A 193 -7.47 -4.37 8.02
C PRO A 193 -7.42 -5.84 8.49
N ASP A 194 -8.55 -6.55 8.49
CA ASP A 194 -8.58 -7.97 8.84
C ASP A 194 -7.85 -8.80 7.78
N ARG A 195 -8.01 -8.46 6.50
CA ARG A 195 -7.31 -9.10 5.38
C ARG A 195 -5.82 -8.83 5.40
N ALA A 196 -5.40 -7.59 5.64
CA ALA A 196 -3.99 -7.24 5.80
C ALA A 196 -3.35 -8.03 6.94
N GLN A 197 -4.06 -8.16 8.07
CA GLN A 197 -3.59 -8.97 9.18
C GLN A 197 -3.50 -10.45 8.81
N ALA A 198 -4.51 -11.02 8.12
CA ALA A 198 -4.49 -12.41 7.70
C ALA A 198 -3.34 -12.73 6.74
N VAL A 199 -3.01 -11.83 5.81
CA VAL A 199 -1.87 -12.00 4.89
C VAL A 199 -0.54 -11.98 5.66
N LEU A 200 -0.39 -11.13 6.67
CA LEU A 200 0.81 -11.14 7.50
C LEU A 200 0.89 -12.37 8.41
N ASP A 201 -0.24 -12.80 8.99
CA ASP A 201 -0.30 -14.01 9.80
C ASP A 201 0.08 -15.23 8.94
N TRP A 202 -0.38 -15.28 7.69
CA TRP A 202 0.05 -16.30 6.72
C TRP A 202 1.56 -16.24 6.43
N MET A 203 2.12 -15.04 6.27
CA MET A 203 3.56 -14.86 6.09
C MET A 203 4.38 -15.38 7.28
N LEU A 204 3.90 -15.13 8.51
CA LEU A 204 4.53 -15.65 9.74
C LEU A 204 4.45 -17.18 9.84
N GLU A 205 3.33 -17.77 9.41
CA GLU A 205 3.15 -19.22 9.38
C GLU A 205 4.11 -19.88 8.38
N LEU A 206 4.27 -19.30 7.19
CA LEU A 206 5.23 -19.81 6.20
C LEU A 206 6.68 -19.72 6.71
N GLY A 207 7.06 -18.59 7.32
CA GLY A 207 8.39 -18.43 7.91
C GLY A 207 8.68 -19.40 9.07
N ALA A 208 7.66 -19.76 9.86
CA ALA A 208 7.79 -20.76 10.92
C ALA A 208 7.99 -22.18 10.36
N MET A 209 7.28 -22.53 9.28
CA MET A 209 7.45 -23.83 8.62
C MET A 209 8.86 -24.00 8.02
N ASP A 210 9.41 -22.94 7.42
CA ASP A 210 10.78 -22.98 6.87
C ASP A 210 11.84 -23.15 7.98
N SER A 211 11.58 -22.70 9.21
CA SER A 211 12.54 -22.79 10.33
C SER A 211 12.64 -24.18 10.97
N ASP A 212 11.59 -25.00 10.89
CA ASP A 212 11.58 -26.35 11.45
C ASP A 212 12.31 -27.37 10.54
N ASP A 213 12.47 -27.06 9.24
CA ASP A 213 13.15 -27.92 8.25
C ASP A 213 14.70 -27.86 8.35
N GLU A 214 15.27 -26.83 9.02
CA GLU A 214 16.74 -26.67 9.15
C GLU A 214 17.38 -27.71 10.10
N GLU A 215 16.64 -28.32 11.04
CA GLU A 215 17.18 -29.38 11.92
C GLU A 215 17.27 -30.77 11.23
N VAL A 216 16.67 -30.97 10.05
CA VAL A 216 16.67 -32.26 9.34
C VAL A 216 17.84 -32.41 8.34
N SER A 217 18.79 -31.46 8.31
CA SER A 217 19.98 -31.52 7.45
C SER A 217 21.16 -32.34 8.04
N SER A 218 21.08 -32.82 9.29
CA SER A 218 22.18 -33.59 9.91
C SER A 218 22.13 -35.11 9.67
N ALA A 219 21.21 -35.62 8.85
CA ALA A 219 21.15 -37.03 8.45
C ALA A 219 21.81 -37.24 7.08
N VAL A 220 23.14 -37.26 7.06
CA VAL A 220 23.94 -37.72 5.92
C VAL A 220 23.84 -39.23 5.80
N ASP A 221 22.94 -39.70 4.94
CA ASP A 221 22.96 -41.05 4.39
C ASP A 221 23.37 -41.03 2.90
N TYR A 222 24.26 -41.97 2.59
CA TYR A 222 24.90 -42.25 1.30
C TYR A 222 23.90 -42.35 0.12
N ASP A 223 23.96 -41.45 -0.87
CA ASP A 223 24.24 -41.72 -2.30
C ASP A 223 23.99 -40.45 -3.14
N GLY A 224 25.08 -39.80 -3.57
CA GLY A 224 25.30 -39.40 -4.97
C GLY A 224 24.33 -38.53 -5.76
N ASP A 225 23.33 -37.85 -5.20
CA ASP A 225 22.62 -36.75 -5.89
C ASP A 225 22.21 -35.67 -4.88
N GLU A 226 23.07 -34.66 -4.73
CA GLU A 226 22.85 -33.51 -3.86
C GLU A 226 21.75 -32.65 -4.47
N MET A 227 20.50 -32.93 -4.12
CA MET A 227 19.39 -32.01 -4.37
C MET A 227 19.57 -30.83 -3.42
N VAL A 228 20.46 -29.91 -3.81
CA VAL A 228 20.62 -28.59 -3.21
C VAL A 228 19.28 -27.89 -3.36
N ARG A 229 18.39 -28.05 -2.37
CA ARG A 229 17.30 -27.10 -2.16
C ARG A 229 18.01 -25.77 -1.93
N PRO A 230 17.88 -24.78 -2.84
CA PRO A 230 18.54 -23.49 -2.64
C PRO A 230 18.07 -22.97 -1.29
N ALA A 231 19.03 -22.63 -0.41
CA ALA A 231 18.79 -22.09 0.92
C ALA A 231 17.67 -21.07 0.81
N SER A 232 16.50 -21.46 1.30
CA SER A 232 15.28 -20.69 1.17
C SER A 232 15.50 -19.38 1.90
N ALA A 233 15.35 -18.26 1.20
CA ALA A 233 15.19 -16.98 1.88
C ALA A 233 13.94 -17.12 2.76
N ALA A 234 14.14 -17.44 4.04
CA ALA A 234 13.06 -17.58 5.01
C ALA A 234 12.22 -16.31 4.92
N ILE A 235 10.92 -16.47 4.67
CA ILE A 235 10.01 -15.34 4.49
C ILE A 235 9.75 -14.76 5.87
N VAL A 236 10.66 -13.89 6.32
CA VAL A 236 10.59 -13.24 7.63
C VAL A 236 9.98 -11.85 7.45
N PRO A 237 8.85 -11.53 8.12
CA PRO A 237 8.28 -10.19 8.04
C PRO A 237 9.18 -9.17 8.70
N ASP A 238 9.40 -8.08 7.98
CA ASP A 238 10.14 -6.92 8.43
C ASP A 238 9.20 -5.85 9.01
N ALA A 239 9.79 -4.81 9.62
CA ALA A 239 9.05 -3.70 10.20
C ALA A 239 8.09 -3.02 9.20
N GLU A 240 8.44 -2.96 7.91
CA GLU A 240 7.57 -2.39 6.87
C GLU A 240 6.26 -3.18 6.70
N CYS A 241 6.33 -4.52 6.70
CA CYS A 241 5.14 -5.37 6.65
C CYS A 241 4.19 -5.10 7.82
N PHE A 242 4.73 -4.97 9.04
CA PHE A 242 3.92 -4.65 10.21
C PHE A 242 3.33 -3.23 10.13
N ASP A 243 4.11 -2.27 9.67
CA ASP A 243 3.67 -0.90 9.47
C ASP A 243 2.51 -0.77 8.48
N LEU A 244 2.52 -1.56 7.40
CA LEU A 244 1.42 -1.60 6.44
C LEU A 244 0.12 -2.07 7.10
N VAL A 245 0.20 -3.08 7.98
CA VAL A 245 -0.95 -3.55 8.76
C VAL A 245 -1.37 -2.49 9.78
N LEU A 246 -0.44 -1.86 10.51
CA LEU A 246 -0.76 -0.78 11.45
C LEU A 246 -1.45 0.40 10.75
N ARG A 247 -0.95 0.78 9.57
CA ARG A 247 -1.56 1.82 8.72
C ARG A 247 -2.95 1.43 8.23
N SER A 248 -3.18 0.15 7.92
CA SER A 248 -4.51 -0.35 7.56
C SER A 248 -5.51 -0.18 8.71
N TRP A 249 -5.12 -0.55 9.93
CA TRP A 249 -5.92 -0.36 11.13
C TRP A 249 -6.12 1.13 11.44
N ALA A 250 -5.06 1.94 11.41
CA ALA A 250 -5.15 3.38 11.65
C ALA A 250 -6.01 4.10 10.59
N GLY A 251 -6.02 3.62 9.35
CA GLY A 251 -6.87 4.09 8.26
C GLY A 251 -8.35 3.73 8.44
N SER A 252 -8.62 2.58 9.06
CA SER A 252 -9.98 2.12 9.30
C SER A 252 -10.76 3.06 10.21
N SER A 253 -12.06 3.23 9.94
CA SER A 253 -12.95 4.06 10.80
C SER A 253 -13.65 3.22 11.87
N ARG A 254 -13.08 2.07 12.24
CA ARG A 254 -13.69 1.15 13.19
C ARG A 254 -13.35 1.53 14.64
N PRO A 255 -14.25 1.30 15.60
CA PRO A 255 -14.00 1.61 17.01
C PRO A 255 -12.99 0.68 17.68
N ASP A 256 -12.78 -0.53 17.14
CA ASP A 256 -11.83 -1.53 17.65
C ASP A 256 -10.40 -1.34 17.13
N ALA A 257 -10.24 -0.56 16.05
CA ALA A 257 -8.97 -0.26 15.40
C ALA A 257 -7.83 0.18 16.34
N PRO A 258 -8.01 1.14 17.27
CA PRO A 258 -6.92 1.56 18.16
C PRO A 258 -6.46 0.44 19.11
N TYR A 259 -7.38 -0.40 19.59
CA TYR A 259 -7.07 -1.52 20.47
C TYR A 259 -6.30 -2.62 19.71
N ARG A 260 -6.73 -2.91 18.48
CA ARG A 260 -6.03 -3.85 17.58
C ARG A 260 -4.64 -3.36 17.23
N ALA A 261 -4.50 -2.08 16.88
CA ALA A 261 -3.21 -1.47 16.54
C ALA A 261 -2.23 -1.51 17.73
N GLU A 262 -2.70 -1.24 18.95
CA GLU A 262 -1.85 -1.35 20.14
C GLU A 262 -1.48 -2.80 20.46
N ALA A 263 -2.42 -3.74 20.37
CA ALA A 263 -2.12 -5.17 20.55
C ALA A 263 -1.06 -5.65 19.54
N PHE A 264 -1.08 -5.09 18.34
CA PHE A 264 -0.13 -5.41 17.28
C PHE A 264 1.27 -4.84 17.54
N LEU A 265 1.41 -3.64 18.11
CA LEU A 265 2.72 -3.14 18.60
C LEU A 265 3.32 -4.07 19.65
N ILE A 266 2.50 -4.58 20.58
CA ILE A 266 2.97 -5.54 21.59
C ILE A 266 3.42 -6.85 20.94
N ARG A 267 2.74 -7.28 19.86
CA ARG A 267 3.14 -8.46 19.08
C ARG A 267 4.47 -8.24 18.37
N MET A 268 4.70 -7.08 17.77
CA MET A 268 5.99 -6.73 17.15
C MET A 268 7.14 -6.78 18.16
N ASP A 269 6.95 -6.19 19.34
CA ASP A 269 7.95 -6.19 20.41
C ASP A 269 8.29 -7.62 20.88
N ARG A 270 7.27 -8.48 21.01
CA ARG A 270 7.49 -9.90 21.31
C ARG A 270 8.27 -10.62 20.21
N LEU A 271 7.97 -10.36 18.93
CA LEU A 271 8.67 -10.97 17.81
C LEU A 271 10.15 -10.56 17.76
N TYR A 272 10.43 -9.30 18.07
CA TYR A 272 11.79 -8.81 18.24
C TYR A 272 12.53 -9.55 19.37
N LEU A 273 11.89 -9.71 20.53
CA LEU A 273 12.45 -10.45 21.67
C LEU A 273 12.65 -11.94 21.39
N THR A 274 11.87 -12.54 20.50
CA THR A 274 12.02 -13.95 20.08
C THR A 274 13.08 -14.15 18.99
N GLY A 275 13.79 -13.10 18.56
CA GLY A 275 14.92 -13.20 17.63
C GLY A 275 14.66 -12.69 16.21
N ASN A 276 13.46 -12.17 15.90
CA ASN A 276 13.23 -11.48 14.63
C ASN A 276 13.70 -10.02 14.72
N GLU A 277 15.00 -9.80 14.49
CA GLU A 277 15.60 -8.46 14.51
C GLU A 277 15.00 -7.52 13.44
N ALA A 278 14.47 -8.07 12.34
CA ALA A 278 13.85 -7.29 11.26
C ALA A 278 12.50 -6.69 11.66
N ALA A 279 11.84 -7.21 12.71
CA ALA A 279 10.59 -6.69 13.26
C ALA A 279 10.77 -5.58 14.31
N LYS A 280 11.98 -4.98 14.40
CA LYS A 280 12.29 -3.93 15.37
C LYS A 280 11.34 -2.73 15.23
N LEU A 281 10.75 -2.32 16.34
CA LEU A 281 9.89 -1.14 16.40
C LEU A 281 10.67 0.14 16.06
N HIS A 282 10.02 1.06 15.36
CA HIS A 282 10.57 2.37 15.02
C HIS A 282 9.53 3.48 15.26
N THR A 283 9.92 4.76 15.17
CA THR A 283 9.04 5.91 15.42
C THR A 283 7.76 5.88 14.58
N GLN A 284 7.83 5.43 13.32
CA GLN A 284 6.67 5.34 12.44
C GLN A 284 5.59 4.34 12.96
N SER A 285 5.92 3.15 13.47
CA SER A 285 4.95 2.19 14.00
C SER A 285 4.16 2.78 15.17
N PHE A 286 4.84 3.47 16.08
CA PHE A 286 4.17 4.17 17.17
C PHE A 286 3.30 5.33 16.68
N ASN A 287 3.75 6.08 15.68
CA ASN A 287 2.97 7.17 15.10
C ASN A 287 1.67 6.69 14.43
N GLU A 288 1.69 5.52 13.79
CA GLU A 288 0.48 4.91 13.21
C GLU A 288 -0.54 4.59 14.32
N VAL A 289 -0.10 4.02 15.45
CA VAL A 289 -0.99 3.73 16.59
C VAL A 289 -1.48 4.99 17.28
N LEU A 290 -0.62 6.00 17.47
CA LEU A 290 -1.04 7.32 17.97
C LEU A 290 -2.09 7.94 17.04
N THR A 291 -1.94 7.79 15.73
CA THR A 291 -2.91 8.28 14.74
C THR A 291 -4.24 7.54 14.86
N ALA A 292 -4.22 6.22 15.09
CA ALA A 292 -5.43 5.44 15.34
C ALA A 292 -6.18 5.94 16.59
N TRP A 293 -5.48 6.12 17.73
CA TRP A 293 -6.06 6.68 18.95
C TRP A 293 -6.54 8.13 18.76
N GLY A 294 -5.80 8.95 18.00
CA GLY A 294 -6.12 10.35 17.75
C GLY A 294 -7.42 10.56 16.97
N LYS A 295 -7.82 9.58 16.15
CA LYS A 295 -9.08 9.64 15.38
C LYS A 295 -10.32 9.41 16.24
N CYS A 296 -10.23 8.62 17.31
CA CYS A 296 -11.38 8.28 18.17
C CYS A 296 -11.98 9.50 18.87
N GLY A 297 -11.14 10.44 19.35
CA GLY A 297 -11.62 11.67 19.99
C GLY A 297 -12.26 11.49 21.38
N ASP A 298 -12.17 10.29 21.96
CA ASP A 298 -12.67 10.01 23.31
C ASP A 298 -11.66 10.36 24.41
N LYS A 299 -12.16 10.64 25.62
CA LYS A 299 -11.32 10.90 26.80
C LYS A 299 -10.34 9.74 27.07
N ALA A 300 -10.84 8.51 27.02
CA ALA A 300 -10.01 7.32 27.20
C ALA A 300 -8.94 7.19 26.09
N ALA A 301 -9.28 7.54 24.85
CA ALA A 301 -8.34 7.52 23.73
C ALA A 301 -7.20 8.54 23.91
N SER A 302 -7.52 9.76 24.34
CA SER A 302 -6.53 10.79 24.68
C SER A 302 -5.62 10.34 25.84
N ASP A 303 -6.17 9.70 26.87
CA ASP A 303 -5.40 9.17 28.00
C ASP A 303 -4.44 8.06 27.55
N ARG A 304 -4.89 7.16 26.67
CA ARG A 304 -4.05 6.10 26.09
C ARG A 304 -2.96 6.67 25.18
N ALA A 305 -3.27 7.66 24.35
CA ALA A 305 -2.29 8.34 23.52
C ALA A 305 -1.18 9.01 24.36
N GLU A 306 -1.52 9.65 25.48
CA GLU A 306 -0.54 10.22 26.42
C GLU A 306 0.31 9.15 27.11
N VAL A 307 -0.25 7.98 27.43
CA VAL A 307 0.51 6.85 27.96
C VAL A 307 1.51 6.32 26.94
N LEU A 308 1.08 6.16 25.68
CA LEU A 308 1.92 5.66 24.60
C LEU A 308 3.07 6.63 24.27
N LEU A 309 2.79 7.94 24.23
CA LEU A 309 3.84 8.95 24.05
C LEU A 309 4.88 8.91 25.17
N ARG A 310 4.45 8.79 26.44
CA ARG A 310 5.37 8.63 27.57
C ARG A 310 6.18 7.33 27.52
N HIS A 311 5.62 6.28 26.92
CA HIS A 311 6.35 5.05 26.68
C HIS A 311 7.49 5.31 25.67
N MET A 312 7.19 5.92 24.52
CA MET A 312 8.20 6.28 23.52
C MET A 312 9.29 7.19 24.11
N GLU A 313 8.92 8.17 24.94
CA GLU A 313 9.86 9.04 25.65
C GLU A 313 10.85 8.24 26.50
N LYS A 314 10.37 7.25 27.26
CA LYS A 314 11.23 6.39 28.09
C LYS A 314 12.16 5.53 27.25
N LEU A 315 11.67 4.96 26.14
CA LEU A 315 12.48 4.15 25.23
C LEU A 315 13.61 4.95 24.59
N SER A 316 13.32 6.22 24.26
CA SER A 316 14.32 7.18 23.78
C SER A 316 15.36 7.50 24.85
N ASP A 317 14.95 7.67 26.10
CA ASP A 317 15.86 8.00 27.21
C ASP A 317 16.78 6.82 27.57
N THR A 318 16.32 5.57 27.36
CA THR A 318 17.11 4.35 27.54
C THR A 318 18.08 4.07 26.39
N GLY A 319 17.93 4.74 25.23
CA GLY A 319 18.78 4.54 24.04
C GLY A 319 18.61 3.17 23.36
N GLU A 320 17.68 2.34 23.83
CA GLU A 320 17.45 0.97 23.34
C GLU A 320 16.71 0.94 21.99
N LEU A 321 16.01 2.02 21.63
CA LEU A 321 15.17 2.07 20.44
C LEU A 321 15.37 3.36 19.64
N GLU A 322 15.40 3.21 18.31
CA GLU A 322 15.30 4.34 17.37
C GLU A 322 13.92 5.01 17.40
N ALA A 323 13.00 4.53 18.25
CA ALA A 323 11.65 5.06 18.46
C ALA A 323 11.65 6.35 19.30
N SER A 324 12.42 7.36 18.90
CA SER A 324 12.32 8.70 19.50
C SER A 324 11.00 9.36 19.06
N PRO A 325 10.21 9.93 19.99
CA PRO A 325 9.07 10.76 19.63
C PRO A 325 9.49 11.90 18.71
N ASN A 326 8.73 12.15 17.65
CA ASN A 326 8.97 13.28 16.75
C ASN A 326 7.83 14.32 16.86
N LEU A 327 7.96 15.44 16.14
CA LEU A 327 6.94 16.48 16.12
C LEU A 327 5.55 15.92 15.76
N ALA A 328 5.47 14.95 14.82
CA ALA A 328 4.21 14.32 14.46
C ALA A 328 3.59 13.53 15.62
N SER A 329 4.39 12.83 16.44
CA SER A 329 3.91 12.15 17.65
C SER A 329 3.22 13.14 18.60
N TYR A 330 3.86 14.27 18.90
CA TYR A 330 3.32 15.30 19.79
C TYR A 330 2.09 15.98 19.20
N THR A 331 2.11 16.33 17.91
CA THR A 331 0.98 16.95 17.22
C THR A 331 -0.25 16.06 17.18
N THR A 332 -0.07 14.75 16.95
CA THR A 332 -1.18 13.80 16.96
C THR A 332 -1.80 13.66 18.36
N VAL A 333 -0.97 13.57 19.43
CA VAL A 333 -1.49 13.52 20.81
C VAL A 333 -2.18 14.81 21.19
N ALA A 334 -1.59 15.97 20.91
CA ALA A 334 -2.22 17.27 21.17
C ALA A 334 -3.55 17.41 20.42
N SER A 335 -3.60 16.99 19.16
CA SER A 335 -4.83 16.96 18.35
C SER A 335 -5.88 16.05 18.97
N SER A 336 -5.48 14.88 19.48
CA SER A 336 -6.40 13.96 20.17
C SER A 336 -7.01 14.61 21.42
N CYS A 337 -6.20 15.33 22.21
CA CYS A 337 -6.65 16.06 23.40
C CYS A 337 -7.60 17.21 23.03
N ALA A 338 -7.27 17.97 21.98
CA ALA A 338 -8.09 19.09 21.51
C ALA A 338 -9.47 18.61 21.02
N ARG A 339 -9.54 17.44 20.37
CA ARG A 339 -10.81 16.84 19.90
C ARG A 339 -11.76 16.44 21.03
N VAL A 340 -11.25 16.06 22.20
CA VAL A 340 -12.08 15.78 23.40
C VAL A 340 -12.80 17.04 23.86
N GLY A 341 -12.16 18.21 23.69
CA GLY A 341 -12.71 19.51 24.05
C GLY A 341 -12.79 19.78 25.56
N GLY A 342 -13.25 20.99 25.89
CA GLY A 342 -13.38 21.48 27.26
C GLY A 342 -12.05 21.76 27.97
N ALA A 343 -12.13 22.17 29.23
CA ALA A 343 -10.96 22.48 30.06
C ALA A 343 -10.02 21.28 30.25
N TYR A 344 -10.56 20.06 30.17
CA TYR A 344 -9.77 18.82 30.25
C TYR A 344 -8.87 18.63 29.04
N GLY A 345 -9.44 18.71 27.83
CA GLY A 345 -8.69 18.55 26.58
C GLY A 345 -7.65 19.65 26.40
N ALA A 346 -8.02 20.90 26.66
CA ALA A 346 -7.12 22.05 26.57
C ALA A 346 -5.94 21.95 27.55
N GLY A 347 -6.19 21.63 28.82
CA GLY A 347 -5.12 21.47 29.81
C GLY A 347 -4.16 20.32 29.48
N LYS A 348 -4.66 19.25 28.87
CA LYS A 348 -3.81 18.16 28.39
C LYS A 348 -2.99 18.53 27.16
N ALA A 349 -3.61 19.18 26.17
CA ALA A 349 -2.91 19.67 24.99
C ALA A 349 -1.76 20.62 25.39
N GLU A 350 -2.03 21.54 26.33
CA GLU A 350 -1.02 22.45 26.86
C GLU A 350 0.11 21.71 27.59
N LYS A 351 -0.22 20.68 28.38
CA LYS A 351 0.79 19.84 29.06
C LYS A 351 1.71 19.14 28.06
N VAL A 352 1.16 18.63 26.96
CA VAL A 352 1.92 17.97 25.87
C VAL A 352 2.83 18.99 25.16
N LEU A 353 2.33 20.19 24.87
CA LEU A 353 3.11 21.28 24.30
C LEU A 353 4.28 21.68 25.21
N ARG A 354 4.04 21.86 26.52
CA ARG A 354 5.10 22.17 27.50
C ARG A 354 6.15 21.07 27.60
N ALA A 355 5.75 19.80 27.45
CA ALA A 355 6.69 18.68 27.44
C ALA A 355 7.60 18.73 26.19
N LEU A 356 7.04 19.04 25.02
CA LEU A 356 7.79 19.24 23.78
C LEU A 356 8.73 20.44 23.88
N GLU A 357 8.28 21.59 24.38
CA GLU A 357 9.13 22.78 24.58
C GLU A 357 10.30 22.50 25.52
N LYS A 358 10.07 21.71 26.58
CA LYS A 358 11.13 21.30 27.50
C LYS A 358 12.21 20.47 26.78
N ARG A 359 11.82 19.54 25.90
CA ARG A 359 12.78 18.73 25.12
C ARG A 359 13.50 19.55 24.05
N TYR A 360 12.81 20.46 23.38
CA TYR A 360 13.44 21.41 22.46
C TYR A 360 14.51 22.26 23.17
N ASN A 361 14.18 22.81 24.34
CA ASN A 361 15.12 23.59 25.15
C ASN A 361 16.28 22.74 25.73
N ALA A 362 16.09 21.42 25.85
CA ALA A 362 17.14 20.49 26.27
C ALA A 362 18.14 20.16 25.14
N GLY A 363 17.93 20.67 23.93
CA GLY A 363 18.86 20.55 22.80
C GLY A 363 18.35 19.75 21.61
N ASP A 364 17.12 19.21 21.67
CA ASP A 364 16.54 18.50 20.53
C ASP A 364 15.91 19.47 19.53
N VAL A 365 16.70 19.89 18.55
CA VAL A 365 16.30 20.84 17.51
C VAL A 365 15.18 20.29 16.62
N THR A 366 15.01 18.96 16.54
CA THR A 366 13.99 18.33 15.70
C THR A 366 12.57 18.50 16.24
N LEU A 367 12.45 18.80 17.54
CA LEU A 367 11.18 19.01 18.25
C LEU A 367 10.76 20.48 18.31
N ARG A 368 11.24 21.32 17.39
CA ARG A 368 10.83 22.73 17.32
C ARG A 368 9.30 22.81 17.18
N PRO A 369 8.59 23.46 18.13
CA PRO A 369 7.15 23.59 18.04
C PRO A 369 6.76 24.36 16.77
N ASP A 370 5.78 23.84 16.03
CA ASP A 370 5.26 24.46 14.82
C ASP A 370 4.01 25.30 15.11
N THR A 371 3.65 26.16 14.17
CA THR A 371 2.44 26.99 14.26
C THR A 371 1.17 26.14 14.35
N ILE A 372 1.19 24.92 13.79
CA ILE A 372 0.04 24.01 13.80
C ILE A 372 -0.23 23.53 15.23
N LEU A 373 0.79 23.11 15.96
CA LEU A 373 0.68 22.65 17.35
C LEU A 373 0.20 23.77 18.28
N TYR A 374 0.70 25.00 18.11
CA TYR A 374 0.19 26.16 18.84
C TYR A 374 -1.28 26.42 18.53
N ASN A 375 -1.69 26.36 17.26
CA ASN A 375 -3.09 26.52 16.86
C ASN A 375 -4.01 25.42 17.40
N ILE A 376 -3.51 24.20 17.62
CA ILE A 376 -4.28 23.10 18.23
C ILE A 376 -4.54 23.33 19.72
N CYS A 377 -3.62 24.04 20.40
CA CYS A 377 -3.71 24.29 21.84
C CYS A 377 -4.49 25.58 22.19
N LEU A 378 -4.74 26.45 21.20
CA LEU A 378 -5.57 27.65 21.30
C LEU A 378 -7.05 27.31 21.11
#